data_AF-A0A415CDX9-F1
#
_entry.id   AF-A0A415CDX9-F1
#
_cell.length_a   1.000
_cell.length_b   1.000
_cell.length_c   1.000
_cell.angle_alpha   90.00
_cell.angle_beta   90.00
_cell.angle_gamma   90.00
#
_symmetry.space_group_name_H-M   'P 1'
#
loop_
_entity.id
_entity.type
_entity.pdbx_description
1 polymer ?
#
loop_
_entity_poly.entity_id
_entity_poly.type
_entity_poly.pdbx_seq_one_letter_code
_entity_poly.pdbx_strand_id
1 'polypeptide(L)'
;MTRSHTLAFISERFLFVVALVSAIVLILSAGALVTTQYRVRLLFVEIERANDMARKLADDSSQLALDLSKAALPAAVSRRAGEMGFIAADVTNTVLFEVEPQVLLKEHMEVRK
;
A
#
# COMPACT_ATOMS: atom_id res chain seq x y z
N MET A 1 26.56 -18.45 -72.97
CA MET A 1 26.22 -17.13 -72.41
C MET A 1 24.83 -17.07 -71.73
N THR A 2 24.13 -18.20 -71.57
CA THR A 2 22.75 -18.27 -71.02
C THR A 2 22.67 -18.56 -69.52
N ARG A 3 23.68 -19.26 -68.96
CA ARG A 3 23.70 -19.68 -67.54
C ARG A 3 23.85 -18.51 -66.54
N SER A 4 24.59 -17.46 -66.91
CA SER A 4 24.81 -16.28 -66.09
C SER A 4 23.52 -15.45 -65.91
N HIS A 5 22.73 -15.31 -66.98
CA HIS A 5 21.44 -14.60 -66.93
C HIS A 5 20.42 -15.29 -66.01
N THR A 6 20.35 -16.63 -66.03
CA THR A 6 19.46 -17.39 -65.14
C THR A 6 19.85 -17.29 -63.68
N LEU A 7 21.15 -17.29 -63.36
CA LEU A 7 21.62 -17.16 -61.98
C LEU A 7 21.38 -15.75 -61.42
N ALA A 8 21.60 -14.71 -62.22
CA ALA A 8 21.33 -13.33 -61.84
C ALA A 8 19.85 -13.09 -61.53
N PHE A 9 18.95 -13.64 -62.37
CA PHE A 9 17.50 -13.54 -62.17
C PHE A 9 17.03 -14.22 -60.88
N ILE A 10 17.60 -15.40 -60.56
CA ILE A 10 17.26 -16.12 -59.32
C ILE A 10 17.75 -15.33 -58.09
N SER A 11 18.97 -14.77 -58.13
CA SER A 11 19.49 -13.97 -57.02
C SER A 11 18.70 -12.68 -56.78
N GLU A 12 18.26 -12.02 -57.84
CA GLU A 12 17.47 -10.78 -57.74
C GLU A 12 16.12 -11.04 -57.07
N ARG A 13 15.43 -12.13 -57.46
CA ARG A 13 14.16 -12.54 -56.83
C ARG A 13 14.36 -12.95 -55.39
N PHE A 14 15.46 -13.64 -55.07
CA PHE A 14 15.78 -14.02 -53.70
C PHE A 14 16.03 -12.79 -52.82
N LEU A 15 16.84 -11.82 -53.29
CA LEU A 15 17.07 -10.56 -52.58
C LEU A 15 15.79 -9.77 -52.37
N PHE A 16 14.91 -9.74 -53.38
CA PHE A 16 13.61 -9.07 -53.26
C PHE A 16 12.74 -9.73 -52.18
N VAL A 17 12.67 -11.06 -52.14
CA VAL A 17 11.90 -11.79 -51.11
C VAL A 17 12.51 -11.55 -49.72
N VAL A 18 13.83 -11.59 -49.57
CA VAL A 18 14.50 -11.31 -48.30
C VAL A 18 14.24 -9.87 -47.84
N ALA A 19 14.32 -8.90 -48.76
CA ALA A 19 14.02 -7.50 -48.48
C ALA A 19 12.55 -7.28 -48.08
N LEU A 20 11.62 -7.99 -48.72
CA LEU A 20 10.21 -7.93 -48.39
C LEU A 20 9.95 -8.50 -46.99
N VAL A 21 10.53 -9.66 -46.69
CA VAL A 21 10.39 -10.30 -45.37
C VAL A 21 11.02 -9.43 -44.28
N SER A 22 12.20 -8.87 -44.50
CA SER A 22 12.84 -7.99 -43.52
C SER A 22 12.02 -6.72 -43.27
N ALA A 23 11.44 -6.13 -44.31
CA ALA A 23 10.53 -4.98 -44.18
C ALA A 23 9.30 -5.34 -43.32
N ILE A 24 8.69 -6.50 -43.56
CA ILE A 24 7.54 -6.97 -42.75
C ILE A 24 7.95 -7.18 -41.29
N VAL A 25 9.08 -7.84 -41.04
CA VAL A 25 9.59 -8.07 -39.67
C VAL A 25 9.87 -6.75 -38.95
N LEU A 26 10.44 -5.77 -39.65
CA LEU A 26 10.68 -4.44 -39.10
C LEU A 26 9.38 -3.73 -38.73
N ILE A 27 8.35 -3.79 -39.58
CA ILE A 27 7.04 -3.20 -39.31
C ILE A 27 6.40 -3.85 -38.08
N LEU A 28 6.40 -5.18 -38.01
CA LEU A 28 5.84 -5.91 -36.86
C LEU A 28 6.61 -5.60 -35.57
N SER A 29 7.94 -5.53 -35.65
CA SER A 29 8.79 -5.19 -34.49
C SER A 29 8.54 -3.76 -34.01
N ALA A 30 8.38 -2.81 -34.93
CA ALA A 30 8.03 -1.43 -34.60
C ALA A 30 6.66 -1.35 -33.91
N GLY A 31 5.65 -2.09 -34.40
CA GLY A 31 4.34 -2.19 -33.76
C GLY A 31 4.40 -2.82 -32.36
N ALA A 32 5.15 -3.92 -32.21
CA ALA A 32 5.37 -4.57 -30.93
C ALA A 32 6.09 -3.65 -29.92
N LEU A 33 7.04 -2.84 -30.38
CA LEU A 33 7.75 -1.90 -29.54
C LEU A 33 6.82 -0.79 -29.04
N VAL A 34 6.02 -0.19 -29.91
CA VAL A 34 5.07 0.87 -29.53
C VAL A 34 4.03 0.36 -28.54
N THR A 35 3.46 -0.82 -28.80
CA THR A 35 2.48 -1.43 -27.90
C THR A 35 3.08 -1.76 -26.53
N THR A 36 4.32 -2.29 -26.51
CA THR A 36 5.03 -2.55 -25.26
C THR A 36 5.30 -1.26 -24.49
N GLN A 37 5.78 -0.21 -25.16
CA GLN A 37 6.03 1.10 -24.54
C GLN A 37 4.75 1.72 -23.98
N TYR A 38 3.63 1.59 -24.69
CA TYR A 38 2.34 2.07 -24.22
C TYR A 38 1.87 1.31 -22.97
N ARG A 39 1.99 -0.02 -22.97
CA ARG A 39 1.66 -0.85 -21.80
C ARG A 39 2.54 -0.52 -20.60
N VAL A 40 3.85 -0.34 -20.81
CA VAL A 40 4.79 0.05 -19.73
C VAL A 40 4.40 1.39 -19.12
N ARG A 41 4.05 2.40 -19.93
CA ARG A 41 3.59 3.69 -19.41
C ARG A 41 2.31 3.57 -18.58
N LEU A 42 1.34 2.79 -19.03
CA LEU A 42 0.10 2.55 -18.28
C LEU A 42 0.38 1.81 -16.96
N LEU A 43 1.16 0.74 -17.01
CA LEU A 43 1.55 -0.05 -15.84
C LEU A 43 2.32 0.80 -14.81
N PHE A 44 3.21 1.67 -15.27
CA PHE A 44 3.97 2.55 -14.38
C PHE A 44 3.04 3.52 -13.62
N VAL A 45 2.07 4.11 -14.32
CA VAL A 45 1.08 5.01 -13.68
C VAL A 45 0.23 4.27 -12.65
N GLU A 46 -0.19 3.05 -12.97
CA GLU A 46 -0.97 2.23 -12.04
C GLU A 46 -0.17 1.84 -10.79
N ILE A 47 1.10 1.47 -10.97
CA ILE A 47 2.03 1.16 -9.87
C ILE A 47 2.27 2.41 -9.01
N GLU A 48 2.54 3.56 -9.62
CA GLU A 48 2.78 4.80 -8.87
C GLU A 48 1.55 5.18 -8.05
N ARG A 49 0.36 5.06 -8.64
CA ARG A 49 -0.91 5.30 -7.92
C ARG A 49 -1.10 4.35 -6.75
N ALA A 50 -0.79 3.07 -6.92
CA ALA A 50 -0.85 2.10 -5.83
C ALA A 50 0.15 2.42 -4.72
N ASN A 51 1.36 2.84 -5.08
CA ASN A 51 2.41 3.23 -4.16
C ASN A 51 2.07 4.52 -3.39
N ASP A 52 1.46 5.51 -4.06
CA ASP A 52 0.96 6.73 -3.44
C ASP A 52 -0.14 6.44 -2.42
N MET A 53 -1.07 5.54 -2.75
CA MET A 53 -2.09 5.10 -1.80
C MET A 53 -1.48 4.39 -0.60
N ALA A 54 -0.46 3.54 -0.80
CA ALA A 54 0.24 2.86 0.28
C ALA A 54 0.97 3.84 1.21
N ARG A 55 1.66 4.84 0.65
CA ARG A 55 2.31 5.91 1.42
C ARG A 55 1.29 6.69 2.24
N LYS A 56 0.18 7.11 1.63
CA LYS A 56 -0.89 7.82 2.34
C LYS A 56 -1.47 6.99 3.49
N LEU A 57 -1.69 5.69 3.26
CA LEU A 57 -2.20 4.80 4.31
C LEU A 57 -1.21 4.62 5.47
N ALA A 58 0.09 4.59 5.18
CA ALA A 58 1.14 4.53 6.19
C ALA A 58 1.18 5.80 7.05
N ASP A 59 1.05 6.97 6.42
CA ASP A 59 0.97 8.26 7.13
C ASP A 59 -0.29 8.32 8.01
N ASP A 60 -1.46 7.96 7.46
CA ASP A 60 -2.72 7.91 8.20
C ASP A 60 -2.60 6.96 9.41
N SER A 61 -2.00 5.77 9.23
CA SER A 61 -1.79 4.82 10.32
C SER A 61 -0.90 5.38 11.43
N SER A 62 0.14 6.14 11.07
CA SER A 62 1.05 6.78 12.01
C SER A 62 0.34 7.89 12.77
N GLN A 63 -0.50 8.67 12.09
CA GLN A 63 -1.32 9.71 12.71
C GLN A 63 -2.34 9.12 13.69
N LEU A 64 -3.04 8.05 13.30
CA LEU A 64 -3.95 7.34 14.19
C LEU A 64 -3.24 6.79 15.43
N ALA A 65 -2.03 6.24 15.28
CA ALA A 65 -1.24 5.75 16.41
C ALA A 65 -0.86 6.90 17.38
N LEU A 66 -0.50 8.07 16.85
CA LEU A 66 -0.23 9.26 17.66
C LEU A 66 -1.47 9.76 18.40
N ASP A 67 -2.62 9.79 17.72
CA ASP A 67 -3.88 10.24 18.33
C ASP A 67 -4.38 9.26 19.39
N LEU A 68 -4.21 7.95 19.17
CA LEU A 68 -4.44 6.92 20.18
C LEU A 68 -3.53 7.13 21.39
N SER A 69 -2.23 7.36 21.17
CA SER A 69 -1.27 7.63 22.25
C SER A 69 -1.68 8.86 23.06
N LYS A 70 -2.05 9.97 22.39
CA LYS A 70 -2.55 11.19 23.03
C LYS A 70 -3.83 10.94 23.81
N ALA A 71 -4.76 10.17 23.27
CA ALA A 71 -6.02 9.84 23.94
C ALA A 71 -5.80 8.92 25.15
N ALA A 72 -4.79 8.04 25.11
CA ALA A 72 -4.40 7.18 26.21
C ALA A 72 -3.62 7.92 27.31
N LEU A 73 -3.19 9.17 27.09
CA LEU A 73 -2.53 9.94 28.14
C LEU A 73 -3.49 10.18 29.31
N PRO A 74 -3.07 9.91 30.56
CA PRO A 74 -3.91 10.12 31.74
C PRO A 74 -4.48 11.54 31.83
N ALA A 75 -3.69 12.55 31.46
CA ALA A 75 -4.14 13.95 31.44
C ALA A 75 -5.25 14.22 30.42
N ALA A 76 -5.25 13.52 29.28
CA ALA A 76 -6.30 13.64 28.27
C ALA A 76 -7.58 12.91 28.71
N VAL A 77 -7.42 11.71 29.30
CA VAL A 77 -8.54 10.95 29.89
C VAL A 77 -9.20 11.75 31.00
N SER A 78 -8.44 12.27 31.96
CA SER A 78 -8.97 13.06 33.08
C SER A 78 -9.65 14.35 32.62
N ARG A 79 -9.09 15.02 31.60
CA ARG A 79 -9.72 16.23 31.03
C ARG A 79 -11.07 15.93 30.41
N ARG A 80 -11.16 14.85 29.62
CA ARG A 80 -12.40 14.44 28.95
C ARG A 80 -13.44 13.90 29.93
N ALA A 81 -12.99 13.24 31.01
CA ALA A 81 -13.86 12.86 32.13
C ALA A 81 -14.44 14.10 32.82
N GLY A 82 -13.63 15.15 33.02
CA GLY A 82 -14.07 16.46 33.52
C GLY A 82 -15.15 17.12 32.66
N GLU A 83 -14.99 17.11 31.33
CA GLU A 83 -16.00 17.63 30.38
C GLU A 83 -17.34 16.88 30.48
N MET A 84 -17.31 15.58 30.84
CA MET A 84 -18.50 14.77 31.07
C MET A 84 -19.11 14.94 32.48
N GLY A 85 -18.55 15.85 33.29
CA GLY A 85 -19.02 16.11 34.65
C GLY A 85 -18.46 15.18 35.72
N PHE A 86 -17.50 14.31 35.37
CA PHE A 86 -16.79 13.52 36.38
C PHE A 86 -15.77 14.40 37.10
N ILE A 87 -15.76 14.29 38.42
CA ILE A 87 -14.83 14.96 39.30
C ILE A 87 -13.75 13.99 39.76
N ALA A 88 -12.53 14.49 39.94
CA ALA A 88 -11.44 13.69 40.48
C ALA A 88 -11.84 13.12 41.84
N ALA A 89 -11.50 11.85 42.09
CA ALA A 89 -11.73 11.22 43.38
C ALA A 89 -10.94 11.98 44.46
N ASP A 90 -11.66 12.51 45.44
CA ASP A 90 -11.12 13.22 46.60
C ASP A 90 -11.69 12.58 47.87
N VAL A 91 -11.01 12.76 49.00
CA VAL A 91 -11.39 12.21 50.31
C VAL A 91 -12.82 12.63 50.69
N THR A 92 -13.26 13.80 50.23
CA THR A 92 -14.63 14.30 50.44
C THR A 92 -15.70 13.58 49.62
N ASN A 93 -15.32 12.99 48.49
CA ASN A 93 -16.24 12.38 47.50
C ASN A 93 -16.00 10.88 47.31
N THR A 94 -15.23 10.25 48.21
CA THR A 94 -14.91 8.82 48.15
C THR A 94 -15.31 8.13 49.45
N VAL A 95 -16.07 7.02 49.36
CA VAL A 95 -16.45 6.21 50.53
C VAL A 95 -15.51 5.01 50.64
N LEU A 96 -14.82 4.88 51.77
CA LEU A 96 -13.97 3.73 52.05
C LEU A 96 -14.84 2.57 52.54
N PHE A 97 -14.90 1.49 51.76
CA PHE A 97 -15.52 0.24 52.21
C PHE A 97 -14.43 -0.66 52.81
N GLU A 98 -14.53 -0.91 54.11
CA GLU A 98 -13.69 -1.91 54.78
C GLU A 98 -14.35 -3.27 54.60
N VAL A 99 -13.71 -4.13 53.80
CA VAL A 99 -14.24 -5.46 53.47
C VAL A 99 -13.44 -6.51 54.24
N GLU A 100 -14.14 -7.41 54.94
CA GLU A 100 -13.49 -8.51 55.64
C GLU A 100 -12.72 -9.41 54.66
N PRO A 101 -11.49 -9.87 55.00
CA PRO A 101 -10.62 -10.61 54.07
C PRO A 101 -11.28 -11.85 53.45
N GLN A 102 -12.26 -12.42 54.16
CA GLN A 102 -12.98 -13.63 53.77
C GLN A 102 -13.91 -13.41 52.56
N VAL A 103 -14.39 -12.19 52.36
CA VAL A 103 -15.26 -11.80 51.23
C VAL A 103 -14.42 -11.52 49.98
N LEU A 104 -13.24 -10.92 50.14
CA LEU A 104 -12.31 -10.63 49.05
C LEU A 104 -11.83 -11.89 48.32
N LEU A 105 -11.61 -12.98 49.05
CA LEU A 105 -11.24 -14.29 48.48
C LEU A 105 -12.39 -14.99 47.74
N LYS A 106 -13.65 -14.72 48.12
CA LYS A 106 -14.83 -15.32 47.47
C LYS A 106 -15.21 -14.60 46.18
N GLU A 107 -15.05 -13.27 46.11
CA GLU A 107 -15.47 -12.46 44.95
C GLU A 107 -14.35 -12.14 43.94
N HIS A 108 -13.11 -12.63 44.12
CA HIS A 108 -12.00 -12.39 43.19
C HIS A 108 -11.75 -10.90 42.87
N MET A 109 -11.97 -10.02 43.85
CA MET A 109 -11.64 -8.60 43.71
C MET A 109 -10.13 -8.43 43.91
N GLU A 110 -9.37 -8.40 42.81
CA GLU A 110 -7.91 -8.24 42.84
C GLU A 110 -7.52 -6.83 43.31
N VAL A 111 -6.91 -6.74 44.50
CA VAL A 111 -6.27 -5.52 44.99
C VAL A 111 -4.82 -5.52 44.48
N ARG A 112 -4.56 -4.87 43.34
CA ARG A 112 -3.20 -4.68 42.84
C ARG A 112 -2.55 -3.52 43.61
N LYS A 113 -1.56 -3.87 44.45
CA LYS A 113 -0.74 -2.92 45.22
C LYS A 113 0.13 -2.05 44.32
#